data_AF-A0A7Y5GWN9-F1
#
_entry.id   AF-A0A7Y5GWN9-F1
#
_cell.length_a   1.000
_cell.length_b   1.000
_cell.length_c   1.000
_cell.angle_alpha   90.00
_cell.angle_beta   90.00
_cell.angle_gamma   90.00
#
_symmetry.space_group_name_H-M   'P 1'
#
loop_
_entity.id
_entity.type
_entity.pdbx_description
1 polymer ?
#
loop_
_entity_poly.entity_id
_entity_poly.type
_entity_poly.pdbx_seq_one_letter_code
_entity_poly.pdbx_strand_id
1 'polypeptide(L)'
;MLKLTIPEARSDLKLERIENSKGYRVIDTRGAQRVGLDVLSAAILAELDRPITHVKLVNALKQRLGANVRAEHVFRRLHWINQQSLLVGPRSAHYLRRVEAAKFRPKVPENNEHLPFEFVSELRHECQACGGCCSGTDVGPLSAEVVERIRKEDWTQLDGFRDGLPLFRVVHDETGTYTFTSNFKDACAFLQTDRLCAIHSRLGVENKPPICRQFPYLFTKTPAGTLAVSLQTECRAWLKAKSAGTPPEYQQQMLRELLRAGAIVRTVTEPVCVRPGVFLSWDEYMALEGKLLSSLDHHHPIDGGVVAEAHVRECADLVETPFAEFEKFLEPEAWTQFGATTWDYDHADTKRKRDVEAVRQTFLQALNDELDSNAQEFAAAGRQLESMRFVQLKRAIVTALTDHDVLYRRLPASELDEVARDAWRASIFAKDLLRYNSVTVGLAVLRLQICATIAHAMLRARDSSRLHVEPRDAVDSAVLVTKMLRQRSVSAFLRHQSDSVLLLF
;
A
#
# COMPACT_ATOMS: atom_id res chain seq x y z
N MET A 1 -39.23 -5.98 26.44
CA MET A 1 -37.94 -5.81 25.73
C MET A 1 -37.65 -7.10 24.98
N LEU A 2 -37.61 -7.07 23.65
CA LEU A 2 -37.04 -8.17 22.86
C LEU A 2 -35.62 -8.38 23.37
N LYS A 3 -35.29 -9.58 23.84
CA LYS A 3 -33.92 -9.92 24.21
C LYS A 3 -33.10 -9.96 22.92
N LEU A 4 -32.45 -8.85 22.60
CA LEU A 4 -31.54 -8.78 21.46
C LEU A 4 -30.40 -9.76 21.69
N THR A 5 -30.34 -10.78 20.84
CA THR A 5 -29.31 -11.81 20.84
C THR A 5 -28.19 -11.40 19.90
N ILE A 6 -26.96 -11.55 20.37
CA ILE A 6 -25.76 -11.48 19.55
C ILE A 6 -25.73 -12.77 18.72
N PRO A 7 -25.61 -12.69 17.38
CA PRO A 7 -25.50 -13.87 16.54
C PRO A 7 -24.23 -14.68 16.86
N GLU A 8 -24.27 -15.97 16.53
CA GLU A 8 -23.09 -16.83 16.60
C GLU A 8 -22.00 -16.41 15.60
N ALA A 9 -20.76 -16.77 15.87
CA ALA A 9 -19.67 -16.70 14.92
C ALA A 9 -19.94 -17.69 13.78
N ARG A 10 -19.49 -17.34 12.57
CA ARG A 10 -19.64 -18.27 11.43
C ARG A 10 -18.85 -19.55 11.66
N SER A 11 -19.42 -20.68 11.23
CA SER A 11 -18.84 -22.01 11.40
C SER A 11 -17.64 -22.32 10.50
N ASP A 12 -17.40 -21.50 9.48
CA ASP A 12 -16.29 -21.64 8.52
C ASP A 12 -15.05 -20.82 8.91
N LEU A 13 -15.01 -20.32 10.14
CA LEU A 13 -13.90 -19.58 10.70
C LEU A 13 -12.97 -20.50 11.48
N LYS A 14 -11.66 -20.38 11.23
CA LYS A 14 -10.62 -21.06 12.00
C LYS A 14 -9.84 -20.05 12.83
N LEU A 15 -9.94 -20.17 14.15
CA LEU A 15 -9.15 -19.36 15.09
C LEU A 15 -7.79 -20.01 15.34
N GLU A 16 -6.71 -19.27 15.12
CA GLU A 16 -5.34 -19.72 15.33
C GLU A 16 -4.57 -18.73 16.21
N ARG A 17 -3.71 -19.25 17.09
CA ARG A 17 -2.78 -18.41 17.85
C ARG A 17 -1.59 -18.06 16.94
N ILE A 18 -1.18 -16.79 16.94
CA ILE A 18 -0.01 -16.36 16.17
C ILE A 18 1.25 -16.69 16.98
N GLU A 19 2.15 -17.49 16.42
CA GLU A 19 3.44 -17.82 17.04
C GLU A 19 4.22 -16.56 17.42
N ASN A 20 4.86 -16.58 18.59
CA ASN A 20 5.66 -15.47 19.13
C ASN A 20 4.89 -14.15 19.38
N SER A 21 3.55 -14.18 19.38
CA SER A 21 2.75 -13.02 19.79
C SER A 21 1.69 -13.40 20.82
N LYS A 22 1.16 -12.39 21.53
CA LYS A 22 -0.04 -12.55 22.38
C LYS A 22 -1.34 -12.50 21.57
N GLY A 23 -1.26 -12.38 20.24
CA GLY A 23 -2.39 -12.23 19.34
C GLY A 23 -2.90 -13.56 18.79
N TYR A 24 -4.08 -13.47 18.19
CA TYR A 24 -4.72 -14.52 17.43
C TYR A 24 -4.94 -14.05 15.99
N ARG A 25 -5.23 -14.98 15.10
CA ARG A 25 -5.76 -14.71 13.77
C ARG A 25 -6.98 -15.57 13.54
N VAL A 26 -8.00 -15.02 12.89
CA VAL A 26 -9.08 -15.81 12.32
C VAL A 26 -8.86 -15.94 10.82
N ILE A 27 -9.00 -17.16 10.32
CA ILE A 27 -8.91 -17.50 8.91
C ILE A 27 -10.31 -17.89 8.45
N ASP A 28 -10.82 -17.16 7.46
CA ASP A 28 -12.00 -17.55 6.71
C ASP A 28 -11.62 -18.65 5.72
N THR A 29 -12.11 -19.87 5.95
CA THR A 29 -11.79 -21.03 5.10
C THR A 29 -12.46 -20.97 3.73
N ARG A 30 -13.47 -20.11 3.53
CA ARG A 30 -14.16 -19.92 2.24
C ARG A 30 -13.62 -18.75 1.44
N GLY A 31 -13.29 -17.65 2.11
CA GLY A 31 -12.98 -16.36 1.49
C GLY A 31 -11.53 -15.91 1.56
N ALA A 32 -10.64 -16.73 2.15
CA ALA A 32 -9.22 -16.45 2.35
C ALA A 32 -8.91 -15.17 3.17
N GLN A 33 -9.91 -14.53 3.77
CA GLN A 33 -9.73 -13.41 4.68
C GLN A 33 -8.96 -13.88 5.91
N ARG A 34 -7.95 -13.09 6.30
CA ARG A 34 -7.20 -13.27 7.53
C ARG A 34 -7.33 -12.02 8.36
N VAL A 35 -7.87 -12.15 9.56
CA VAL A 35 -8.09 -11.01 10.46
C VAL A 35 -7.30 -11.23 11.73
N GLY A 36 -6.40 -10.30 12.07
CA GLY A 36 -5.69 -10.31 13.34
C GLY A 36 -6.63 -9.93 14.48
N LEU A 37 -6.54 -10.66 15.60
CA LEU A 37 -7.40 -10.50 16.77
C LEU A 37 -6.55 -10.32 18.02
N ASP A 38 -6.97 -9.41 18.90
CA ASP A 38 -6.44 -9.38 20.27
C ASP A 38 -7.07 -10.51 21.12
N VAL A 39 -6.57 -10.68 22.34
CA VAL A 39 -7.04 -11.72 23.27
C VAL A 39 -8.54 -11.60 23.56
N LEU A 40 -9.06 -10.38 23.68
CA LEU A 40 -10.47 -10.15 24.00
C LEU A 40 -11.36 -10.49 22.79
N SER A 41 -10.99 -10.06 21.59
CA SER A 41 -11.71 -10.38 20.36
C SER A 41 -11.74 -11.90 20.09
N ALA A 42 -10.62 -12.58 20.30
CA ALA A 42 -10.54 -14.03 20.18
C ALA A 42 -11.43 -14.75 21.22
N ALA A 43 -11.45 -14.25 22.46
CA ALA A 43 -12.33 -14.78 23.49
C ALA A 43 -13.81 -14.53 23.16
N ILE A 44 -14.18 -13.34 22.66
CA ILE A 44 -15.55 -13.05 22.21
C ILE A 44 -15.98 -14.06 21.16
N LEU A 45 -15.19 -14.26 20.09
CA LEU A 45 -15.53 -15.25 19.05
C LEU A 45 -15.69 -16.66 19.61
N ALA A 46 -14.85 -17.06 20.57
CA ALA A 46 -14.93 -18.39 21.18
C ALA A 46 -16.19 -18.59 22.06
N GLU A 47 -16.78 -17.52 22.60
CA GLU A 47 -18.05 -17.57 23.35
C GLU A 47 -19.29 -17.47 22.44
N LEU A 48 -19.10 -17.18 21.14
CA LEU A 48 -20.17 -17.06 20.15
C LEU A 48 -20.34 -18.35 19.34
N ASP A 49 -20.33 -19.51 20.00
CA ASP A 49 -20.65 -20.80 19.37
C ASP A 49 -22.14 -21.00 19.07
N ARG A 50 -22.98 -20.14 19.68
CA ARG A 50 -24.43 -20.06 19.51
C ARG A 50 -24.91 -18.64 19.83
N PRO A 51 -26.15 -18.26 19.46
CA PRO A 51 -26.69 -16.96 19.82
C PRO A 51 -26.74 -16.76 21.33
N ILE A 52 -26.22 -15.62 21.81
CA ILE A 52 -26.07 -15.30 23.24
C ILE A 52 -26.53 -13.87 23.54
N THR A 53 -27.02 -13.61 24.75
CA THR A 53 -27.31 -12.23 25.17
C THR A 53 -26.02 -11.53 25.58
N HIS A 54 -25.95 -10.21 25.39
CA HIS A 54 -24.83 -9.37 25.83
C HIS A 54 -24.53 -9.55 27.34
N VAL A 55 -25.56 -9.75 28.19
CA VAL A 55 -25.39 -10.09 29.63
C VAL A 55 -24.51 -11.33 29.80
N LYS A 56 -24.91 -12.42 29.13
CA LYS A 56 -24.28 -13.73 29.28
C LYS A 56 -22.88 -13.72 28.70
N LEU A 57 -22.67 -13.05 27.56
CA LEU A 57 -21.36 -12.87 26.96
C LEU A 57 -20.39 -12.17 27.92
N VAL A 58 -20.77 -11.02 28.48
CA VAL A 58 -19.90 -10.27 29.40
C VAL A 58 -19.56 -11.10 30.65
N ASN A 59 -20.54 -11.81 31.21
CA ASN A 59 -20.31 -12.67 32.37
C ASN A 59 -19.36 -13.84 32.07
N ALA A 60 -19.53 -14.50 30.93
CA ALA A 60 -18.64 -15.57 30.48
C ALA A 60 -17.20 -15.05 30.29
N LEU A 61 -17.04 -13.88 29.66
CA LEU A 61 -15.73 -13.25 29.48
C LEU A 61 -15.08 -12.84 30.80
N LYS A 62 -15.85 -12.36 31.78
CA LYS A 62 -15.34 -12.08 33.12
C LYS A 62 -14.87 -13.34 33.84
N GLN A 63 -15.58 -14.45 33.68
CA GLN A 63 -15.17 -15.73 34.23
C GLN A 63 -13.88 -16.25 33.58
N ARG A 64 -13.74 -16.07 32.26
CA ARG A 64 -12.61 -16.58 31.47
C ARG A 64 -11.35 -15.73 31.54
N LEU A 65 -11.49 -14.40 31.46
CA LEU A 65 -10.38 -13.44 31.37
C LEU A 65 -10.18 -12.60 32.64
N GLY A 66 -11.08 -12.71 33.62
CA GLY A 66 -11.04 -12.01 34.90
C GLY A 66 -12.06 -10.87 35.03
N ALA A 67 -12.34 -10.48 36.29
CA ALA A 67 -13.40 -9.53 36.64
C ALA A 67 -13.25 -8.12 36.01
N ASN A 68 -12.04 -7.76 35.57
CA ASN A 68 -11.72 -6.46 34.97
C ASN A 68 -12.22 -6.27 33.53
N VAL A 69 -12.83 -7.31 32.90
CA VAL A 69 -13.45 -7.16 31.58
C VAL A 69 -14.61 -6.16 31.66
N ARG A 70 -14.44 -5.03 30.97
CA ARG A 70 -15.45 -3.97 30.88
C ARG A 70 -16.42 -4.26 29.73
N ALA A 71 -17.72 -4.16 29.99
CA ALA A 71 -18.74 -4.39 28.97
C ALA A 71 -18.60 -3.44 27.77
N GLU A 72 -18.15 -2.19 27.99
CA GLU A 72 -17.81 -1.24 26.92
C GLU A 72 -16.72 -1.78 25.97
N HIS A 73 -15.69 -2.44 26.50
CA HIS A 73 -14.66 -3.05 25.66
C HIS A 73 -15.21 -4.22 24.84
N VAL A 74 -16.07 -5.04 25.46
CA VAL A 74 -16.74 -6.14 24.78
C VAL A 74 -17.62 -5.61 23.65
N PHE A 75 -18.43 -4.59 23.91
CA PHE A 75 -19.27 -3.91 22.92
C PHE A 75 -18.46 -3.41 21.71
N ARG A 76 -17.38 -2.66 21.95
CA ARG A 76 -16.52 -2.14 20.88
C ARG A 76 -15.88 -3.25 20.05
N ARG A 77 -15.37 -4.31 20.69
CA ARG A 77 -14.79 -5.46 19.98
C ARG A 77 -15.84 -6.25 19.22
N LEU A 78 -17.04 -6.40 19.77
CA LEU A 78 -18.14 -7.08 19.08
C LEU A 78 -18.55 -6.35 17.82
N HIS A 79 -18.66 -5.01 17.86
CA HIS A 79 -18.97 -4.26 16.66
C HIS A 79 -17.86 -4.39 15.61
N TRP A 80 -16.59 -4.28 16.00
CA TRP A 80 -15.48 -4.52 15.08
C TRP A 80 -15.50 -5.96 14.52
N ILE A 81 -15.77 -6.98 15.33
CA ILE A 81 -15.92 -8.38 14.88
C ILE A 81 -17.06 -8.50 13.85
N ASN A 82 -18.19 -7.84 14.11
CA ASN A 82 -19.31 -7.81 13.17
C ASN A 82 -18.93 -7.13 11.86
N GLN A 83 -18.26 -5.97 11.91
CA GLN A 83 -17.74 -5.28 10.73
C GLN A 83 -16.87 -6.24 9.90
N GLN A 84 -15.99 -7.02 10.50
CA GLN A 84 -15.17 -8.00 9.79
C GLN A 84 -15.95 -9.16 9.13
N SER A 85 -17.29 -9.16 9.15
CA SER A 85 -18.15 -10.19 8.57
C SER A 85 -17.95 -11.59 9.19
N LEU A 86 -17.61 -11.61 10.49
CA LEU A 86 -17.31 -12.84 11.23
C LEU A 86 -18.52 -13.44 11.96
N LEU A 87 -19.60 -12.66 12.14
CA LEU A 87 -20.84 -13.13 12.78
C LEU A 87 -21.86 -13.57 11.73
N VAL A 88 -22.68 -14.56 12.04
CA VAL A 88 -23.80 -14.97 11.18
C VAL A 88 -24.81 -13.83 11.08
N GLY A 89 -25.11 -13.38 9.86
CA GLY A 89 -26.05 -12.29 9.64
C GLY A 89 -26.04 -11.77 8.20
N PRO A 90 -26.85 -10.75 7.88
CA PRO A 90 -26.96 -10.21 6.52
C PRO A 90 -25.64 -9.68 5.96
N ARG A 91 -24.80 -9.06 6.79
CA ARG A 91 -23.48 -8.56 6.39
C ARG A 91 -22.56 -9.69 5.93
N SER A 92 -22.44 -10.73 6.73
CA SER A 92 -21.59 -11.87 6.38
C SER A 92 -22.19 -12.74 5.28
N ALA A 93 -23.52 -12.82 5.19
CA ALA A 93 -24.20 -13.39 4.03
C ALA A 93 -23.91 -12.59 2.75
N HIS A 94 -23.89 -11.25 2.81
CA HIS A 94 -23.51 -10.41 1.69
C HIS A 94 -22.05 -10.67 1.28
N TYR A 95 -21.11 -10.67 2.24
CA TYR A 95 -19.71 -11.02 2.00
C TYR A 95 -19.56 -12.42 1.37
N LEU A 96 -20.21 -13.44 1.94
CA LEU A 96 -20.14 -14.81 1.44
C LEU A 96 -20.72 -14.95 0.03
N ARG A 97 -21.79 -14.22 -0.31
CA ARG A 97 -22.30 -14.16 -1.68
C ARG A 97 -21.27 -13.60 -2.64
N ARG A 98 -20.49 -12.59 -2.24
CA ARG A 98 -19.40 -12.03 -3.07
C ARG A 98 -18.27 -13.04 -3.26
N VAL A 99 -17.84 -13.70 -2.19
CA VAL A 99 -16.84 -14.78 -2.26
C VAL A 99 -17.30 -15.89 -3.17
N GLU A 100 -18.56 -16.31 -3.06
CA GLU A 100 -19.11 -17.37 -3.90
C GLU A 100 -19.24 -16.94 -5.36
N ALA A 101 -19.70 -15.71 -5.62
CA ALA A 101 -19.75 -15.13 -6.97
C ALA A 101 -18.36 -15.07 -7.61
N ALA A 102 -17.32 -14.71 -6.83
CA ALA A 102 -15.94 -14.67 -7.31
C ALA A 102 -15.42 -16.04 -7.77
N LYS A 103 -15.89 -17.14 -7.17
CA LYS A 103 -15.53 -18.51 -7.62
C LYS A 103 -16.09 -18.88 -8.98
N PHE A 104 -17.20 -18.26 -9.38
CA PHE A 104 -17.82 -18.47 -10.69
C PHE A 104 -17.21 -17.59 -11.78
N ARG A 105 -16.33 -16.64 -11.45
CA ARG A 105 -15.55 -15.96 -12.49
C ARG A 105 -14.66 -16.99 -13.20
N PRO A 106 -14.50 -16.88 -14.53
CA PRO A 106 -13.56 -17.70 -15.26
C PRO A 106 -12.18 -17.65 -14.58
N LYS A 107 -11.62 -18.83 -14.28
CA LYS A 107 -10.28 -18.88 -13.69
C LYS A 107 -9.32 -18.18 -14.64
N VAL A 108 -8.65 -17.15 -14.13
CA VAL A 108 -7.65 -16.44 -14.91
C VAL A 108 -6.49 -17.40 -15.20
N PRO A 109 -6.10 -17.62 -16.47
CA PRO A 109 -4.98 -18.48 -16.82
C PRO A 109 -3.73 -18.16 -16.01
N GLU A 110 -3.00 -19.16 -15.53
CA GLU A 110 -1.73 -18.94 -14.82
C GLU A 110 -0.71 -18.25 -15.71
N ASN A 111 -0.70 -18.59 -17.00
CA ASN A 111 0.14 -17.94 -18.00
C ASN A 111 -0.37 -16.51 -18.28
N ASN A 112 0.45 -15.53 -17.92
CA ASN A 112 0.16 -14.11 -18.12
C ASN A 112 0.40 -13.65 -19.56
N GLU A 113 1.15 -14.41 -20.37
CA GLU A 113 1.60 -14.00 -21.71
C GLU A 113 0.45 -13.65 -22.65
N HIS A 114 -0.69 -14.33 -22.54
CA HIS A 114 -1.82 -14.16 -23.46
C HIS A 114 -2.96 -13.32 -22.89
N LEU A 115 -2.86 -12.82 -21.65
CA LEU A 115 -3.91 -12.01 -21.06
C LEU A 115 -4.01 -10.65 -21.77
N PRO A 116 -5.21 -10.16 -22.13
CA PRO A 116 -5.37 -8.83 -22.72
C PRO A 116 -4.79 -7.74 -21.81
N PHE A 117 -4.16 -6.74 -22.43
CA PHE A 117 -3.63 -5.59 -21.72
C PHE A 117 -4.71 -4.52 -21.54
N GLU A 118 -4.71 -3.89 -20.37
CA GLU A 118 -5.38 -2.62 -20.10
C GLU A 118 -4.29 -1.57 -19.85
N PHE A 119 -4.42 -0.39 -20.43
CA PHE A 119 -3.40 0.65 -20.34
C PHE A 119 -3.90 1.85 -19.54
N VAL A 120 -3.00 2.42 -18.74
CA VAL A 120 -3.22 3.72 -18.13
C VAL A 120 -3.23 4.79 -19.22
N SER A 121 -4.33 5.55 -19.31
CA SER A 121 -4.45 6.63 -20.28
C SER A 121 -3.45 7.76 -19.98
N GLU A 122 -3.10 8.53 -21.01
CA GLU A 122 -2.27 9.75 -20.95
C GLU A 122 -0.81 9.58 -20.54
N LEU A 123 -0.43 8.47 -19.90
CA LEU A 123 0.95 8.26 -19.52
C LEU A 123 1.77 7.68 -20.67
N ARG A 124 3.00 8.17 -20.77
CA ARG A 124 3.96 7.84 -21.81
C ARG A 124 5.29 7.59 -21.15
N HIS A 125 6.07 6.66 -21.71
CA HIS A 125 7.42 6.47 -21.23
C HIS A 125 8.32 5.84 -22.30
N GLU A 126 9.53 6.36 -22.37
CA GLU A 126 10.66 5.72 -23.03
C GLU A 126 11.93 5.99 -22.22
N CYS A 127 12.80 4.98 -22.10
CA CYS A 127 14.03 5.11 -21.33
C CYS A 127 14.94 6.20 -21.91
N GLN A 128 15.24 7.22 -21.11
CA GLN A 128 16.08 8.36 -21.53
C GLN A 128 17.59 8.13 -21.29
N ALA A 129 18.00 6.90 -20.98
CA ALA A 129 19.38 6.53 -20.65
C ALA A 129 20.08 7.47 -19.64
N CYS A 130 19.32 8.04 -18.69
CA CYS A 130 19.85 9.07 -17.78
C CYS A 130 20.72 8.51 -16.63
N GLY A 131 20.78 7.19 -16.48
CA GLY A 131 21.41 6.47 -15.36
C GLY A 131 20.72 6.62 -14.01
N GLY A 132 19.70 7.48 -13.89
CA GLY A 132 19.12 7.87 -12.62
C GLY A 132 18.42 6.77 -11.84
N CYS A 133 17.80 5.79 -12.52
CA CYS A 133 17.19 4.61 -11.90
C CYS A 133 18.22 3.55 -11.49
N CYS A 134 19.43 3.60 -12.06
CA CYS A 134 20.56 2.75 -11.69
C CYS A 134 21.30 3.28 -10.45
N SER A 135 20.92 4.46 -9.97
CA SER A 135 21.41 5.05 -8.73
C SER A 135 20.37 4.93 -7.62
N GLY A 136 20.83 4.58 -6.44
CA GLY A 136 20.06 4.46 -5.24
C GLY A 136 19.38 3.13 -5.02
N THR A 137 19.17 2.33 -6.05
CA THR A 137 18.24 1.19 -6.03
C THR A 137 19.01 -0.12 -6.01
N ASP A 138 18.61 -1.04 -5.15
CA ASP A 138 19.06 -2.43 -5.21
C ASP A 138 18.35 -3.10 -6.40
N VAL A 139 19.11 -3.59 -7.39
CA VAL A 139 18.53 -4.27 -8.56
C VAL A 139 18.46 -5.76 -8.28
N GLY A 140 17.25 -6.27 -8.09
CA GLY A 140 16.96 -7.67 -7.85
C GLY A 140 15.61 -7.89 -7.16
N PRO A 141 15.29 -9.14 -6.79
CA PRO A 141 16.13 -10.32 -6.91
C PRO A 141 16.37 -10.77 -8.37
N LEU A 142 17.52 -11.37 -8.63
CA LEU A 142 17.94 -11.90 -9.92
C LEU A 142 17.89 -13.44 -9.92
N SER A 143 17.51 -14.04 -11.05
CA SER A 143 17.58 -15.49 -11.22
C SER A 143 19.03 -15.97 -11.34
N ALA A 144 19.29 -17.22 -10.93
CA ALA A 144 20.61 -17.83 -11.05
C ALA A 144 21.12 -17.81 -12.50
N GLU A 145 20.25 -18.07 -13.48
CA GLU A 145 20.60 -18.03 -14.90
C GLU A 145 21.08 -16.64 -15.35
N VAL A 146 20.41 -15.57 -14.93
CA VAL A 146 20.81 -14.19 -15.27
C VAL A 146 22.16 -13.87 -14.65
N VAL A 147 22.37 -14.26 -13.39
CA VAL A 147 23.64 -14.05 -12.68
C VAL A 147 24.78 -14.80 -13.37
N GLU A 148 24.59 -16.08 -13.69
CA GLU A 148 25.60 -16.91 -14.35
C GLU A 148 25.93 -16.41 -15.76
N ARG A 149 24.93 -15.96 -16.52
CA ARG A 149 25.15 -15.36 -17.84
C ARG A 149 26.04 -14.11 -17.73
N ILE A 150 25.71 -13.19 -16.81
CA ILE A 150 26.48 -11.96 -16.62
C ILE A 150 27.88 -12.25 -16.07
N ARG A 151 28.06 -13.28 -15.23
CA ARG A 151 29.38 -13.67 -14.68
C ARG A 151 30.38 -14.18 -15.72
N LYS A 152 29.92 -14.73 -16.84
CA LYS A 152 30.79 -15.29 -17.90
C LYS A 152 31.56 -14.23 -18.69
N GLU A 153 31.12 -12.98 -18.61
CA GLU A 153 31.74 -11.89 -19.34
C GLU A 153 32.95 -11.33 -18.61
N ASP A 154 33.96 -10.94 -19.39
CA ASP A 154 35.13 -10.22 -18.87
C ASP A 154 34.83 -8.71 -18.76
N TRP A 155 34.51 -8.28 -17.54
CA TRP A 155 34.17 -6.89 -17.24
C TRP A 155 35.38 -5.98 -16.99
N THR A 156 36.61 -6.52 -16.96
CA THR A 156 37.83 -5.76 -16.61
C THR A 156 38.12 -4.59 -17.55
N GLN A 157 37.63 -4.68 -18.79
CA GLN A 157 37.83 -3.68 -19.84
C GLN A 157 36.81 -2.53 -19.80
N LEU A 158 35.86 -2.52 -18.86
CA LEU A 158 34.85 -1.46 -18.79
C LEU A 158 35.38 -0.20 -18.10
N ASP A 159 35.02 0.96 -18.64
CA ASP A 159 35.25 2.22 -17.95
C ASP A 159 34.44 2.28 -16.64
N GLY A 160 35.12 2.67 -15.56
CA GLY A 160 34.59 2.64 -14.20
C GLY A 160 34.49 1.26 -13.56
N PHE A 161 34.97 0.19 -14.21
CA PHE A 161 35.09 -1.13 -13.59
C PHE A 161 35.95 -1.04 -12.33
N ARG A 162 35.48 -1.70 -11.27
CA ARG A 162 36.14 -1.67 -9.97
C ARG A 162 36.68 -3.06 -9.68
N ASP A 163 37.92 -3.26 -10.11
CA ASP A 163 38.61 -4.53 -9.93
C ASP A 163 38.59 -4.98 -8.45
N GLY A 164 38.40 -6.28 -8.25
CA GLY A 164 38.28 -6.89 -6.92
C GLY A 164 36.96 -6.63 -6.17
N LEU A 165 36.01 -5.85 -6.70
CA LEU A 165 34.69 -5.67 -6.06
C LEU A 165 33.64 -6.67 -6.61
N PRO A 166 32.79 -7.26 -5.75
CA PRO A 166 31.81 -8.25 -6.19
C PRO A 166 30.72 -7.62 -7.05
N LEU A 167 30.41 -8.19 -8.22
CA LEU A 167 29.32 -7.71 -9.09
C LEU A 167 27.92 -7.96 -8.52
N PHE A 168 27.81 -8.95 -7.64
CA PHE A 168 26.55 -9.40 -7.04
C PHE A 168 26.66 -9.51 -5.53
N ARG A 169 25.54 -9.24 -4.85
CA ARG A 169 25.35 -9.42 -3.41
C ARG A 169 24.29 -10.47 -3.16
N VAL A 170 24.55 -11.40 -2.25
CA VAL A 170 23.55 -12.35 -1.75
C VAL A 170 23.00 -11.85 -0.43
N VAL A 171 21.68 -11.86 -0.29
CA VAL A 171 20.96 -11.49 0.94
C VAL A 171 20.17 -12.71 1.39
N HIS A 172 20.25 -13.01 2.68
CA HIS A 172 19.49 -14.07 3.32
C HIS A 172 18.51 -13.43 4.30
N ASP A 173 17.24 -13.81 4.21
CA ASP A 173 16.23 -13.47 5.21
C ASP A 173 15.34 -14.68 5.52
N GLU A 174 14.34 -14.48 6.36
CA GLU A 174 13.35 -15.50 6.75
C GLU A 174 12.54 -16.09 5.58
N THR A 175 12.51 -15.41 4.43
CA THR A 175 11.76 -15.80 3.24
C THR A 175 12.62 -16.51 2.18
N GLY A 176 13.95 -16.39 2.27
CA GLY A 176 14.85 -17.16 1.43
C GLY A 176 16.19 -16.48 1.17
N THR A 177 16.84 -16.94 0.09
CA THR A 177 18.11 -16.40 -0.40
C THR A 177 17.89 -15.67 -1.72
N TYR A 178 18.35 -14.43 -1.79
CA TYR A 178 18.11 -13.53 -2.91
C TYR A 178 19.42 -12.94 -3.42
N THR A 179 19.60 -12.90 -4.74
CA THR A 179 20.77 -12.26 -5.36
C THR A 179 20.39 -10.92 -5.95
N PHE A 180 21.17 -9.88 -5.65
CA PHE A 180 21.03 -8.53 -6.19
C PHE A 180 22.32 -8.15 -6.92
N THR A 181 22.27 -7.17 -7.81
CA THR A 181 23.51 -6.49 -8.21
C THR A 181 24.11 -5.81 -6.98
N SER A 182 25.44 -5.78 -6.90
CA SER A 182 26.11 -4.96 -5.89
C SER A 182 25.87 -3.47 -6.17
N ASN A 183 25.94 -2.68 -5.11
CA ASN A 183 25.87 -1.23 -5.15
C ASN A 183 27.16 -0.64 -4.61
N PHE A 184 27.75 0.31 -5.33
CA PHE A 184 28.96 1.02 -4.93
C PHE A 184 28.74 2.53 -4.94
N LYS A 185 28.92 3.16 -3.78
CA LYS A 185 28.59 4.59 -3.60
C LYS A 185 27.20 4.93 -4.15
N ASP A 186 26.21 4.09 -3.81
CA ASP A 186 24.80 4.29 -4.20
C ASP A 186 24.53 4.18 -5.71
N ALA A 187 25.38 3.47 -6.46
CA ALA A 187 25.17 3.15 -7.87
C ALA A 187 25.32 1.64 -8.12
N CYS A 188 24.50 1.11 -9.03
CA CYS A 188 24.62 -0.27 -9.52
C CYS A 188 26.05 -0.55 -10.02
N ALA A 189 26.58 -1.74 -9.72
CA ALA A 189 27.89 -2.21 -10.16
C ALA A 189 28.14 -2.12 -11.67
N PHE A 190 27.07 -2.10 -12.47
CA PHE A 190 27.11 -2.01 -13.93
C PHE A 190 26.80 -0.60 -14.47
N LEU A 191 26.71 0.42 -13.61
CA LEU A 191 26.56 1.81 -14.06
C LEU A 191 27.94 2.42 -14.35
N GLN A 192 28.17 2.78 -15.61
CA GLN A 192 29.42 3.37 -16.06
C GLN A 192 29.48 4.87 -15.73
N THR A 193 30.68 5.45 -15.86
CA THR A 193 30.98 6.88 -15.63
C THR A 193 30.15 7.81 -16.53
N ASP A 194 29.85 7.40 -17.75
CA ASP A 194 28.98 8.06 -18.72
C ASP A 194 27.47 7.89 -18.44
N ARG A 195 27.13 7.20 -17.34
CA ARG A 195 25.76 6.85 -16.90
C ARG A 195 25.03 5.82 -17.76
N LEU A 196 25.74 5.15 -18.66
CA LEU A 196 25.20 4.03 -19.41
C LEU A 196 25.35 2.72 -18.64
N CYS A 197 24.48 1.77 -18.94
CA CYS A 197 24.51 0.44 -18.33
C CYS A 197 25.49 -0.43 -19.10
N ALA A 198 26.51 -0.96 -18.43
CA ALA A 198 27.56 -1.75 -19.06
C ALA A 198 27.05 -3.07 -19.67
N ILE A 199 26.04 -3.68 -19.05
CA ILE A 199 25.36 -4.85 -19.62
C ILE A 199 24.69 -4.48 -20.94
N HIS A 200 24.05 -3.31 -21.01
CA HIS A 200 23.40 -2.84 -22.22
C HIS A 200 24.42 -2.51 -23.32
N SER A 201 25.44 -1.70 -23.00
CA SER A 201 26.41 -1.25 -23.99
C SER A 201 27.22 -2.40 -24.58
N ARG A 202 27.55 -3.42 -23.76
CA ARG A 202 28.37 -4.56 -24.20
C ARG A 202 27.57 -5.73 -24.76
N LEU A 203 26.45 -6.08 -24.13
CA LEU A 203 25.69 -7.29 -24.46
C LEU A 203 24.35 -6.98 -25.14
N GLY A 204 23.97 -5.72 -25.27
CA GLY A 204 22.67 -5.32 -25.81
C GLY A 204 21.54 -5.36 -24.78
N VAL A 205 20.41 -4.72 -25.12
CA VAL A 205 19.27 -4.53 -24.22
C VAL A 205 18.69 -5.86 -23.72
N GLU A 206 18.62 -6.87 -24.59
CA GLU A 206 18.05 -8.19 -24.28
C GLU A 206 18.78 -8.95 -23.18
N ASN A 207 20.07 -8.66 -23.00
CA ASN A 207 20.88 -9.29 -21.97
C ASN A 207 20.73 -8.64 -20.60
N LYS A 208 20.13 -7.44 -20.53
CA LYS A 208 19.79 -6.81 -19.24
C LYS A 208 18.84 -7.72 -18.45
N PRO A 209 19.00 -7.77 -17.11
CA PRO A 209 18.06 -8.49 -16.26
C PRO A 209 16.61 -8.10 -16.56
N PRO A 210 15.65 -9.07 -16.55
CA PRO A 210 14.24 -8.77 -16.81
C PRO A 210 13.71 -7.63 -15.95
N ILE A 211 14.09 -7.55 -14.67
CA ILE A 211 13.70 -6.44 -13.78
C ILE A 211 14.20 -5.06 -14.26
N CYS A 212 15.38 -4.98 -14.89
CA CYS A 212 15.90 -3.75 -15.47
C CYS A 212 15.21 -3.36 -16.77
N ARG A 213 14.78 -4.34 -17.58
CA ARG A 213 14.01 -4.08 -18.80
C ARG A 213 12.54 -3.75 -18.49
N GLN A 214 12.01 -4.37 -17.43
CA GLN A 214 10.66 -4.13 -16.96
C GLN A 214 10.47 -2.71 -16.45
N PHE A 215 11.45 -2.12 -15.74
CA PHE A 215 11.29 -0.76 -15.25
C PHE A 215 11.08 0.23 -16.42
N PRO A 216 10.03 1.09 -16.39
CA PRO A 216 9.15 1.37 -15.25
C PRO A 216 7.77 0.69 -15.29
N TYR A 217 7.55 -0.30 -16.15
CA TYR A 217 6.26 -0.97 -16.30
C TYR A 217 5.88 -1.80 -15.07
N LEU A 218 4.65 -1.58 -14.61
CA LEU A 218 3.98 -2.40 -13.59
C LEU A 218 2.93 -3.27 -14.27
N PHE A 219 2.99 -4.58 -14.03
CA PHE A 219 1.97 -5.52 -14.47
C PHE A 219 1.12 -5.95 -13.28
N THR A 220 -0.19 -5.70 -13.37
CA THR A 220 -1.16 -6.16 -12.38
C THR A 220 -2.22 -7.03 -13.04
N LYS A 221 -2.19 -8.33 -12.72
CA LYS A 221 -3.21 -9.30 -13.10
C LYS A 221 -4.49 -9.08 -12.30
N THR A 222 -5.59 -8.90 -13.01
CA THR A 222 -6.90 -8.58 -12.44
C THR A 222 -7.80 -9.82 -12.36
N PRO A 223 -8.82 -9.82 -11.49
CA PRO A 223 -9.89 -10.83 -11.50
C PRO A 223 -10.68 -10.93 -12.82
N ALA A 224 -10.65 -9.90 -13.67
CA ALA A 224 -11.28 -9.91 -15.00
C ALA A 224 -10.48 -10.71 -16.05
N GLY A 225 -9.30 -11.22 -15.69
CA GLY A 225 -8.43 -11.93 -16.62
C GLY A 225 -7.67 -11.01 -17.57
N THR A 226 -7.42 -9.77 -17.12
CA THR A 226 -6.63 -8.77 -17.85
C THR A 226 -5.34 -8.46 -17.10
N LEU A 227 -4.41 -7.81 -17.79
CA LEU A 227 -3.19 -7.23 -17.20
C LEU A 227 -3.27 -5.71 -17.30
N ALA A 228 -3.51 -5.06 -16.16
CA ALA A 228 -3.33 -3.61 -16.05
C ALA A 228 -1.83 -3.28 -16.15
N VAL A 229 -1.47 -2.51 -17.17
CA VAL A 229 -0.13 -2.01 -17.45
C VAL A 229 -0.06 -0.55 -17.02
N SER A 230 0.66 -0.30 -15.92
CA SER A 230 0.92 1.05 -15.40
C SER A 230 2.41 1.38 -15.43
N LEU A 231 2.78 2.56 -14.94
CA LEU A 231 4.16 3.06 -14.92
C LEU A 231 4.58 3.47 -13.51
N GLN A 232 5.83 3.19 -13.15
CA GLN A 232 6.46 3.77 -11.98
C GLN A 232 6.93 5.20 -12.33
N THR A 233 6.33 6.20 -11.69
CA THR A 233 6.68 7.62 -11.92
C THR A 233 7.99 8.04 -11.25
N GLU A 234 8.64 7.13 -10.52
CA GLU A 234 9.96 7.29 -9.90
C GLU A 234 11.13 7.13 -10.91
N CYS A 235 10.89 7.44 -12.18
CA CYS A 235 11.95 7.62 -13.16
C CYS A 235 12.55 9.02 -12.99
N ARG A 236 13.86 9.15 -12.77
CA ARG A 236 14.51 10.48 -12.66
C ARG A 236 14.41 11.34 -13.92
N ALA A 237 14.06 10.73 -15.05
CA ALA A 237 13.77 11.43 -16.29
C ALA A 237 12.27 11.43 -16.62
N TRP A 238 11.38 11.27 -15.62
CA TRP A 238 9.94 11.11 -15.81
C TRP A 238 9.34 12.15 -16.75
N LEU A 239 9.55 13.43 -16.48
CA LEU A 239 9.01 14.52 -17.30
C LEU A 239 9.48 14.43 -18.75
N LYS A 240 10.80 14.27 -18.97
CA LYS A 240 11.36 14.09 -20.32
C LYS A 240 10.81 12.83 -21.01
N ALA A 241 10.72 11.72 -20.28
CA ALA A 241 10.23 10.44 -20.79
C ALA A 241 8.73 10.50 -21.12
N LYS A 242 7.94 11.27 -20.37
CA LYS A 242 6.52 11.48 -20.64
C LYS A 242 6.30 12.35 -21.88
N SER A 243 7.06 13.43 -22.03
CA SER A 243 6.91 14.33 -23.17
C SER A 243 7.37 13.70 -24.49
N ALA A 244 8.47 12.94 -24.46
CA ALA A 244 9.07 12.37 -25.67
C ALA A 244 8.72 10.89 -25.91
N GLY A 245 8.19 10.21 -24.89
CA GLY A 245 8.05 8.75 -24.94
C GLY A 245 6.80 8.26 -25.63
N THR A 246 6.81 6.95 -25.86
CA THR A 246 5.72 6.23 -26.51
C THR A 246 4.67 5.81 -25.47
N PRO A 247 3.36 5.98 -25.75
CA PRO A 247 2.30 5.36 -24.96
C PRO A 247 2.50 3.84 -24.80
N PRO A 248 2.28 3.26 -23.61
CA PRO A 248 2.43 1.81 -23.41
C PRO A 248 1.59 0.96 -24.38
N GLU A 249 0.43 1.47 -24.82
CA GLU A 249 -0.47 0.81 -25.77
C GLU A 249 0.16 0.51 -27.14
N TYR A 250 1.17 1.29 -27.56
CA TYR A 250 1.91 1.07 -28.80
C TYR A 250 3.15 0.20 -28.60
N GLN A 251 3.43 -0.23 -27.37
CA GLN A 251 4.62 -1.03 -27.04
C GLN A 251 4.27 -2.48 -26.69
N GLN A 252 3.12 -2.99 -27.14
CA GLN A 252 2.59 -4.29 -26.70
C GLN A 252 3.55 -5.45 -26.94
N GLN A 253 4.24 -5.48 -28.09
CA GLN A 253 5.18 -6.56 -28.42
C GLN A 253 6.32 -6.64 -27.39
N MET A 254 6.94 -5.51 -27.07
CA MET A 254 7.99 -5.41 -26.05
C MET A 254 7.46 -5.78 -24.66
N LEU A 255 6.24 -5.37 -24.31
CA LEU A 255 5.60 -5.77 -23.05
C LEU A 255 5.34 -7.30 -22.98
N ARG A 256 4.99 -7.94 -24.09
CA ARG A 256 4.85 -9.41 -24.15
C ARG A 256 6.19 -10.12 -24.00
N GLU A 257 7.25 -9.58 -24.59
CA GLU A 257 8.60 -10.09 -24.45
C GLU A 257 9.09 -10.00 -23.00
N LEU A 258 8.75 -8.92 -22.28
CA LEU A 258 9.00 -8.81 -20.84
C LEU A 258 8.30 -9.93 -20.05
N LEU A 259 7.03 -10.20 -20.35
CA LEU A 259 6.30 -11.29 -19.68
C LEU A 259 6.94 -12.66 -19.95
N ARG A 260 7.33 -12.94 -21.20
CA ARG A 260 8.07 -14.17 -21.56
C ARG A 260 9.41 -14.27 -20.83
N ALA A 261 10.08 -13.15 -20.64
CA ALA A 261 11.35 -13.05 -19.93
C ALA A 261 11.20 -13.13 -18.39
N GLY A 262 9.99 -13.37 -17.87
CA GLY A 262 9.74 -13.52 -16.44
C GLY A 262 9.55 -12.20 -15.70
N ALA A 263 8.97 -11.18 -16.34
CA ALA A 263 8.57 -9.96 -15.66
C ALA A 263 7.69 -10.25 -14.43
N ILE A 264 7.87 -9.45 -13.39
CA ILE A 264 7.13 -9.55 -12.14
C ILE A 264 5.71 -9.04 -12.39
N VAL A 265 4.73 -9.92 -12.14
CA VAL A 265 3.31 -9.62 -12.23
C VAL A 265 2.68 -9.69 -10.85
N ARG A 266 2.08 -8.60 -10.39
CA ARG A 266 1.26 -8.61 -9.17
C ARG A 266 -0.11 -9.20 -9.50
N THR A 267 -0.68 -9.97 -8.59
CA THR A 267 -2.06 -10.44 -8.72
C THR A 267 -2.95 -9.76 -7.70
N VAL A 268 -4.14 -9.36 -8.13
CA VAL A 268 -5.21 -8.83 -7.27
C VAL A 268 -6.34 -9.85 -7.21
N THR A 269 -6.99 -9.95 -6.05
CA THR A 269 -8.07 -10.90 -5.80
C THR A 269 -9.41 -10.20 -5.58
N GLU A 270 -10.50 -10.92 -5.81
CA GLU A 270 -11.87 -10.54 -5.47
C GLU A 270 -12.37 -11.41 -4.29
N PRO A 271 -13.21 -10.89 -3.37
CA PRO A 271 -13.73 -9.52 -3.31
C PRO A 271 -12.72 -8.49 -2.84
N VAL A 272 -12.94 -7.23 -3.25
CA VAL A 272 -12.06 -6.11 -2.91
C VAL A 272 -12.50 -5.48 -1.59
N CYS A 273 -11.61 -5.44 -0.60
CA CYS A 273 -11.85 -4.76 0.67
C CYS A 273 -11.70 -3.25 0.49
N VAL A 274 -12.80 -2.50 0.60
CA VAL A 274 -12.76 -1.02 0.53
C VAL A 274 -12.36 -0.45 1.88
N ARG A 275 -13.05 -0.91 2.92
CA ARG A 275 -12.73 -0.71 4.33
C ARG A 275 -13.11 -1.97 5.10
N PRO A 276 -12.61 -2.14 6.34
CA PRO A 276 -13.08 -3.21 7.22
C PRO A 276 -14.59 -3.44 7.15
N GLY A 277 -15.00 -4.59 6.61
CA GLY A 277 -16.41 -4.97 6.51
C GLY A 277 -17.19 -4.52 5.30
N VAL A 278 -16.57 -3.77 4.40
CA VAL A 278 -17.16 -3.37 3.13
C VAL A 278 -16.34 -3.99 2.00
N PHE A 279 -17.00 -4.91 1.30
CA PHE A 279 -16.39 -5.68 0.22
C PHE A 279 -17.16 -5.46 -1.07
N LEU A 280 -16.42 -5.11 -2.12
CA LEU A 280 -16.95 -4.92 -3.46
C LEU A 280 -16.67 -6.14 -4.35
N SER A 281 -17.55 -6.38 -5.33
CA SER A 281 -17.14 -7.17 -6.49
C SER A 281 -16.06 -6.42 -7.28
N TRP A 282 -15.41 -7.12 -8.19
CA TRP A 282 -14.44 -6.51 -9.10
C TRP A 282 -15.08 -5.40 -9.93
N ASP A 283 -16.29 -5.61 -10.46
CA ASP A 283 -16.95 -4.62 -11.33
C ASP A 283 -17.34 -3.35 -10.56
N GLU A 284 -17.77 -3.48 -9.30
CA GLU A 284 -18.00 -2.33 -8.42
C GLU A 284 -16.71 -1.61 -8.06
N TYR A 285 -15.62 -2.35 -7.81
CA TYR A 285 -14.32 -1.74 -7.60
C TYR A 285 -13.87 -0.96 -8.85
N MET A 286 -14.09 -1.48 -10.06
CA MET A 286 -13.77 -0.76 -11.29
C MET A 286 -14.61 0.51 -11.45
N ALA A 287 -15.89 0.49 -11.05
CA ALA A 287 -16.72 1.69 -11.02
C ALA A 287 -16.21 2.74 -10.01
N LEU A 288 -15.80 2.29 -8.81
CA LEU A 288 -15.15 3.16 -7.83
C LEU A 288 -13.83 3.72 -8.39
N GLU A 289 -12.97 2.87 -8.95
CA GLU A 289 -11.70 3.27 -9.56
C GLU A 289 -11.89 4.35 -10.63
N GLY A 290 -12.90 4.21 -11.50
CA GLY A 290 -13.26 5.23 -12.47
C GLY A 290 -13.56 6.59 -11.82
N LYS A 291 -14.36 6.60 -10.74
CA LYS A 291 -14.62 7.82 -9.95
C LYS A 291 -13.34 8.41 -9.35
N LEU A 292 -12.44 7.56 -8.82
CA LEU A 292 -11.16 8.00 -8.24
C LEU A 292 -10.23 8.60 -9.29
N LEU A 293 -10.19 8.04 -10.51
CA LEU A 293 -9.40 8.57 -11.60
C LEU A 293 -9.96 9.92 -12.08
N SER A 294 -11.29 10.02 -12.25
CA SER A 294 -11.94 11.26 -12.68
C SER A 294 -11.81 12.40 -11.66
N SER A 295 -11.66 12.10 -10.37
CA SER A 295 -11.45 13.16 -9.36
C SER A 295 -10.13 13.92 -9.59
N LEU A 296 -9.14 13.29 -10.22
CA LEU A 296 -7.83 13.88 -10.53
C LEU A 296 -7.84 14.82 -11.74
N ASP A 297 -8.81 14.66 -12.64
CA ASP A 297 -8.89 15.43 -13.89
C ASP A 297 -9.39 16.86 -13.63
N HIS A 298 -10.11 17.06 -12.53
CA HIS A 298 -10.80 18.32 -12.23
C HIS A 298 -10.28 19.04 -10.98
N HIS A 299 -9.32 18.47 -10.27
CA HIS A 299 -8.85 19.00 -8.99
C HIS A 299 -7.32 19.07 -8.93
N HIS A 300 -6.83 19.96 -8.07
CA HIS A 300 -5.43 19.93 -7.64
C HIS A 300 -5.14 18.58 -6.97
N PRO A 301 -3.94 17.98 -7.10
CA PRO A 301 -3.67 16.63 -6.59
C PRO A 301 -3.97 16.40 -5.11
N ILE A 302 -3.86 17.45 -4.28
CA ILE A 302 -4.25 17.37 -2.85
C ILE A 302 -5.77 17.32 -2.70
N ASP A 303 -6.49 18.20 -3.41
CA ASP A 303 -7.96 18.31 -3.33
C ASP A 303 -8.63 17.10 -3.99
N GLY A 304 -8.04 16.55 -5.06
CA GLY A 304 -8.50 15.32 -5.71
C GLY A 304 -8.48 14.12 -4.77
N GLY A 305 -7.56 14.08 -3.80
CA GLY A 305 -7.54 13.10 -2.72
C GLY A 305 -8.74 13.19 -1.80
N VAL A 306 -9.16 14.41 -1.43
CA VAL A 306 -10.36 14.64 -0.61
C VAL A 306 -11.63 14.21 -1.34
N VAL A 307 -11.74 14.51 -2.64
CA VAL A 307 -12.86 14.06 -3.48
C VAL A 307 -12.86 12.52 -3.62
N ALA A 308 -11.69 11.91 -3.79
CA ALA A 308 -11.53 10.46 -3.83
C ALA A 308 -12.02 9.80 -2.52
N GLU A 309 -11.70 10.38 -1.36
CA GLU A 309 -12.18 9.90 -0.06
C GLU A 309 -13.71 9.99 0.06
N ALA A 310 -14.31 11.06 -0.47
CA ALA A 310 -15.77 11.20 -0.52
C ALA A 310 -16.42 10.08 -1.35
N HIS A 311 -15.85 9.72 -2.50
CA HIS A 311 -16.34 8.60 -3.31
C HIS A 311 -16.20 7.24 -2.61
N VAL A 312 -15.09 7.01 -1.90
CA VAL A 312 -14.90 5.81 -1.09
C VAL A 312 -15.95 5.72 0.01
N ARG A 313 -16.25 6.84 0.69
CA ARG A 313 -17.27 6.92 1.74
C ARG A 313 -18.68 6.65 1.18
N GLU A 314 -19.04 7.32 0.09
CA GLU A 314 -20.32 7.12 -0.61
C GLU A 314 -20.52 5.63 -0.97
N CYS A 315 -19.50 4.99 -1.56
CA CYS A 315 -19.58 3.57 -1.90
C CYS A 315 -19.71 2.68 -0.67
N ALA A 316 -19.03 3.03 0.41
CA ALA A 316 -19.14 2.30 1.66
C ALA A 316 -20.53 2.40 2.30
N ASP A 317 -21.10 3.60 2.34
CA ASP A 317 -22.40 3.85 2.96
C ASP A 317 -23.51 3.10 2.21
N LEU A 318 -23.42 3.01 0.88
CA LEU A 318 -24.33 2.21 0.06
C LEU A 318 -24.32 0.72 0.41
N VAL A 319 -23.16 0.16 0.78
CA VAL A 319 -23.05 -1.25 1.17
C VAL A 319 -23.55 -1.47 2.60
N GLU A 320 -23.34 -0.52 3.51
CA GLU A 320 -23.66 -0.71 4.93
C GLU A 320 -25.10 -0.41 5.32
N THR A 321 -25.73 0.59 4.67
CA THR A 321 -27.10 1.04 4.99
C THR A 321 -28.10 -0.12 5.13
N PRO A 322 -28.10 -1.16 4.27
CA PRO A 322 -29.04 -2.29 4.38
C PRO A 322 -28.89 -3.15 5.64
N PHE A 323 -27.78 -3.05 6.39
CA PHE A 323 -27.53 -3.92 7.55
C PHE A 323 -27.98 -3.32 8.89
N ALA A 324 -28.20 -2.00 8.95
CA ALA A 324 -28.48 -1.29 10.19
C ALA A 324 -29.65 -1.90 10.99
N GLU A 325 -30.73 -2.30 10.32
CA GLU A 325 -31.91 -2.88 10.98
C GLU A 325 -31.64 -4.23 11.67
N PHE A 326 -30.64 -4.98 11.19
CA PHE A 326 -30.27 -6.31 11.71
C PHE A 326 -29.18 -6.24 12.78
N GLU A 327 -28.54 -5.09 12.91
CA GLU A 327 -27.41 -4.85 13.80
C GLU A 327 -27.85 -4.17 15.11
N LYS A 328 -29.15 -4.20 15.46
CA LYS A 328 -29.71 -3.63 16.71
C LYS A 328 -29.03 -4.10 18.00
N PHE A 329 -28.43 -5.29 18.00
CA PHE A 329 -27.65 -5.78 19.15
C PHE A 329 -26.34 -4.98 19.39
N LEU A 330 -25.94 -4.17 18.42
CA LEU A 330 -24.82 -3.23 18.46
C LEU A 330 -25.28 -1.79 18.75
N GLU A 331 -26.55 -1.55 19.01
CA GLU A 331 -27.05 -0.26 19.47
C GLU A 331 -26.73 -0.08 20.98
N PRO A 332 -26.27 1.11 21.43
CA PRO A 332 -26.01 1.37 22.84
C PRO A 332 -27.23 1.09 23.76
N GLU A 333 -28.44 1.29 23.24
CA GLU A 333 -29.72 1.02 23.91
C GLU A 333 -29.83 -0.45 24.33
N ALA A 334 -29.29 -1.37 23.52
CA ALA A 334 -29.25 -2.80 23.81
C ALA A 334 -28.32 -3.14 24.99
N TRP A 335 -27.46 -2.22 25.42
CA TRP A 335 -26.45 -2.40 26.47
C TRP A 335 -26.70 -1.53 27.72
N THR A 336 -27.85 -0.86 27.80
CA THR A 336 -28.21 0.12 28.86
C THR A 336 -28.00 -0.37 30.30
N GLN A 337 -28.21 -1.65 30.59
CA GLN A 337 -27.96 -2.25 31.92
C GLN A 337 -26.48 -2.17 32.36
N PHE A 338 -25.56 -1.91 31.43
CA PHE A 338 -24.15 -1.68 31.69
C PHE A 338 -23.77 -0.20 31.70
N GLY A 339 -24.75 0.71 31.67
CA GLY A 339 -24.54 2.16 31.61
C GLY A 339 -24.22 2.67 30.21
N ALA A 340 -24.68 1.98 29.15
CA ALA A 340 -24.31 2.25 27.78
C ALA A 340 -24.99 3.45 27.10
N THR A 341 -25.86 4.20 27.79
CA THR A 341 -26.58 5.35 27.21
C THR A 341 -25.68 6.46 26.65
N THR A 342 -24.38 6.41 26.95
CA THR A 342 -23.34 7.34 26.46
C THR A 342 -22.19 6.62 25.78
N TRP A 343 -22.28 5.30 25.55
CA TRP A 343 -21.28 4.56 24.79
C TRP A 343 -21.47 4.86 23.32
N ASP A 344 -20.98 6.00 22.90
CA ASP A 344 -21.00 6.32 21.50
C ASP A 344 -19.99 5.41 20.79
N TYR A 345 -20.51 4.64 19.83
CA TYR A 345 -19.72 3.81 18.95
C TYR A 345 -18.84 4.68 18.04
N ASP A 346 -19.35 5.87 17.68
CA ASP A 346 -18.67 6.99 17.07
C ASP A 346 -17.92 7.87 18.09
N HIS A 347 -17.86 7.58 19.40
CA HIS A 347 -16.90 8.24 20.32
C HIS A 347 -15.48 7.69 20.16
N ALA A 348 -15.27 6.66 19.32
CA ALA A 348 -13.99 6.56 18.65
C ALA A 348 -13.78 7.86 17.88
N ASP A 349 -14.69 8.31 17.02
CA ASP A 349 -14.60 9.56 16.29
C ASP A 349 -14.72 10.84 17.15
N THR A 350 -15.50 10.90 18.24
CA THR A 350 -15.65 12.14 19.06
C THR A 350 -14.65 12.27 20.23
N LYS A 351 -14.11 11.16 20.77
CA LYS A 351 -12.93 11.18 21.66
C LYS A 351 -11.61 11.12 20.87
N ARG A 352 -11.59 10.57 19.63
CA ARG A 352 -10.50 10.80 18.64
C ARG A 352 -10.55 12.23 18.07
N LYS A 353 -11.72 12.85 17.87
CA LYS A 353 -11.83 14.29 17.55
C LYS A 353 -11.26 15.17 18.66
N ARG A 354 -11.46 14.77 19.92
CA ARG A 354 -10.89 15.48 21.09
C ARG A 354 -9.38 15.33 21.25
N ASP A 355 -8.70 14.55 20.41
CA ASP A 355 -7.27 14.74 20.25
C ASP A 355 -6.74 14.14 18.94
N VAL A 356 -7.29 14.57 17.79
CA VAL A 356 -6.68 14.28 16.46
C VAL A 356 -5.22 14.69 16.52
N GLU A 357 -4.93 15.75 17.27
CA GLU A 357 -3.58 16.18 17.59
C GLU A 357 -2.81 15.14 18.40
N ALA A 358 -3.29 14.59 19.53
CA ALA A 358 -2.53 13.52 20.21
C ALA A 358 -2.39 12.23 19.39
N VAL A 359 -3.39 11.86 18.57
CA VAL A 359 -3.24 10.73 17.63
C VAL A 359 -2.18 11.05 16.58
N ARG A 360 -2.20 12.26 16.02
CA ARG A 360 -1.21 12.76 15.09
C ARG A 360 0.17 12.74 15.72
N GLN A 361 0.33 13.26 16.93
CA GLN A 361 1.60 13.27 17.66
C GLN A 361 2.09 11.86 17.97
N THR A 362 1.20 10.96 18.41
CA THR A 362 1.55 9.55 18.68
C THR A 362 2.00 8.84 17.40
N PHE A 363 1.26 9.01 16.31
CA PHE A 363 1.62 8.44 15.02
C PHE A 363 2.92 9.02 14.48
N LEU A 364 3.08 10.35 14.53
CA LEU A 364 4.30 11.03 14.11
C LEU A 364 5.50 10.55 14.90
N GLN A 365 5.35 10.39 16.22
CA GLN A 365 6.42 9.85 17.05
C GLN A 365 6.77 8.42 16.63
N ALA A 366 5.78 7.53 16.51
CA ALA A 366 6.01 6.15 16.10
C ALA A 366 6.64 6.03 14.70
N LEU A 367 6.21 6.89 13.76
CA LEU A 367 6.76 6.93 12.42
C LEU A 367 8.19 7.51 12.43
N ASN A 368 8.46 8.54 13.24
CA ASN A 368 9.80 9.09 13.40
C ASN A 368 10.76 8.03 13.94
N ASP A 369 10.34 7.27 14.96
CA ASP A 369 11.14 6.19 15.55
C ASP A 369 11.44 5.11 14.50
N GLU A 370 10.44 4.70 13.72
CA GLU A 370 10.61 3.74 12.61
C GLU A 370 11.61 4.27 11.56
N LEU A 371 11.47 5.52 11.12
CA LEU A 371 12.37 6.12 10.13
C LEU A 371 13.80 6.31 10.66
N ASP A 372 13.96 6.68 11.94
CA ASP A 372 15.26 6.80 12.60
C ASP A 372 15.93 5.44 12.76
N SER A 373 15.18 4.39 13.14
CA SER A 373 15.69 3.02 13.22
C SER A 373 16.24 2.56 11.87
N ASN A 374 15.46 2.75 10.80
CA ASN A 374 15.92 2.42 9.44
C ASN A 374 17.16 3.24 9.07
N ALA A 375 17.19 4.55 9.36
CA ALA A 375 18.36 5.38 9.07
C ALA A 375 19.63 4.90 9.81
N GLN A 376 19.49 4.49 11.07
CA GLN A 376 20.58 3.94 11.89
C GLN A 376 21.05 2.58 11.36
N GLU A 377 20.13 1.68 11.00
CA GLU A 377 20.45 0.37 10.41
C GLU A 377 21.25 0.52 9.11
N PHE A 378 20.80 1.40 8.20
CA PHE A 378 21.53 1.68 6.97
C PHE A 378 22.90 2.31 7.24
N ALA A 379 23.01 3.24 8.19
CA ALA A 379 24.29 3.84 8.57
C ALA A 379 25.26 2.81 9.13
N ALA A 380 24.79 1.92 10.02
CA ALA A 380 25.57 0.84 10.60
C ALA A 380 26.06 -0.17 9.54
N ALA A 381 25.27 -0.37 8.48
CA ALA A 381 25.64 -1.16 7.31
C ALA A 381 26.54 -0.42 6.30
N GLY A 382 27.03 0.79 6.62
CA GLY A 382 27.87 1.60 5.72
C GLY A 382 27.12 2.25 4.55
N ARG A 383 25.78 2.20 4.55
CA ARG A 383 24.89 2.75 3.51
C ARG A 383 24.43 4.17 3.88
N GLN A 384 25.38 5.10 3.89
CA GLN A 384 25.16 6.48 4.37
C GLN A 384 24.13 7.26 3.54
N LEU A 385 24.08 7.05 2.22
CA LEU A 385 23.15 7.77 1.35
C LEU A 385 21.69 7.34 1.58
N GLU A 386 21.46 6.05 1.81
CA GLU A 386 20.16 5.52 2.20
C GLU A 386 19.73 6.02 3.58
N SER A 387 20.66 6.03 4.55
CA SER A 387 20.42 6.66 5.86
C SER A 387 19.98 8.12 5.71
N MET A 388 20.69 8.92 4.91
CA MET A 388 20.32 10.31 4.63
C MET A 388 18.94 10.45 3.96
N ARG A 389 18.54 9.50 3.10
CA ARG A 389 17.20 9.52 2.47
C ARG A 389 16.09 9.30 3.49
N PHE A 390 16.29 8.47 4.51
CA PHE A 390 15.33 8.32 5.60
C PHE A 390 15.21 9.61 6.43
N VAL A 391 16.33 10.28 6.70
CA VAL A 391 16.32 11.60 7.37
C VAL A 391 15.56 12.64 6.53
N GLN A 392 15.77 12.64 5.21
CA GLN A 392 15.05 13.52 4.28
C GLN A 392 13.56 13.20 4.22
N LEU A 393 13.18 11.91 4.16
CA LEU A 393 11.78 11.48 4.19
C LEU A 393 11.11 11.92 5.50
N LYS A 394 11.78 11.71 6.63
CA LYS A 394 11.29 12.14 7.95
C LYS A 394 10.99 13.63 7.97
N ARG A 395 11.95 14.47 7.53
CA ARG A 395 11.75 15.92 7.45
C ARG A 395 10.56 16.29 6.55
N ALA A 396 10.44 15.63 5.39
CA ALA A 396 9.34 15.85 4.46
C ALA A 396 7.97 15.51 5.05
N ILE A 397 7.83 14.36 5.71
CA ILE A 397 6.57 13.93 6.32
C ILE A 397 6.18 14.84 7.48
N VAL A 398 7.14 15.20 8.35
CA VAL A 398 6.89 16.14 9.45
C VAL A 398 6.39 17.46 8.87
N THR A 399 7.09 18.05 7.91
CA THR A 399 6.64 19.29 7.25
C THR A 399 5.26 19.14 6.62
N ALA A 400 4.98 18.05 5.91
CA ALA A 400 3.68 17.80 5.30
C ALA A 400 2.53 17.72 6.32
N LEU A 401 2.78 17.21 7.53
CA LEU A 401 1.75 17.01 8.55
C LEU A 401 1.63 18.18 9.55
N THR A 402 2.63 19.06 9.63
CA THR A 402 2.64 20.20 10.58
C THR A 402 2.55 21.57 9.92
N ASP A 403 2.89 21.71 8.64
CA ASP A 403 2.95 22.99 7.93
C ASP A 403 1.99 22.98 6.72
N HIS A 404 0.73 23.32 6.99
CA HIS A 404 -0.30 23.38 5.94
C HIS A 404 0.01 24.45 4.88
N ASP A 405 0.69 25.54 5.25
CA ASP A 405 1.04 26.60 4.31
C ASP A 405 2.04 26.12 3.26
N VAL A 406 2.91 25.16 3.60
CA VAL A 406 3.79 24.51 2.61
C VAL A 406 2.95 23.76 1.58
N LEU A 407 1.92 23.01 1.99
CA LEU A 407 1.11 22.24 1.05
C LEU A 407 0.22 23.10 0.14
N TYR A 408 -0.26 24.24 0.64
CA TYR A 408 -1.22 25.09 -0.06
C TYR A 408 -0.66 26.39 -0.61
N ARG A 409 0.65 26.66 -0.45
CA ARG A 409 1.32 27.70 -1.21
C ARG A 409 1.21 27.34 -2.68
N ARG A 410 0.24 27.99 -3.35
CA ARG A 410 0.02 27.89 -4.79
C ARG A 410 1.28 28.34 -5.50
N LEU A 411 2.16 27.39 -5.77
CA LEU A 411 3.09 27.51 -6.88
C LEU A 411 2.20 27.56 -8.13
N PRO A 412 2.40 28.52 -9.06
CA PRO A 412 1.63 28.56 -10.30
C PRO A 412 1.70 27.18 -10.97
N ALA A 413 0.57 26.68 -11.51
CA ALA A 413 0.38 25.33 -12.06
C ALA A 413 1.70 24.72 -12.53
N SER A 414 2.32 23.95 -11.64
CA SER A 414 3.74 23.62 -11.73
C SER A 414 3.89 22.17 -12.15
N GLU A 415 5.04 21.84 -12.74
CA GLU A 415 5.37 20.45 -13.07
C GLU A 415 5.32 19.51 -11.85
N LEU A 416 5.37 20.06 -10.63
CA LEU A 416 5.13 19.31 -9.40
C LEU A 416 3.69 18.74 -9.35
N ASP A 417 2.69 19.51 -9.75
CA ASP A 417 1.30 19.06 -9.80
C ASP A 417 1.12 17.98 -10.86
N GLU A 418 1.83 18.11 -11.98
CA GLU A 418 1.85 17.11 -13.04
C GLU A 418 2.47 15.80 -12.55
N VAL A 419 3.65 15.84 -11.94
CA VAL A 419 4.31 14.66 -11.35
C VAL A 419 3.41 14.00 -10.30
N ALA A 420 2.77 14.80 -9.44
CA ALA A 420 1.85 14.29 -8.43
C ALA A 420 0.60 13.65 -9.04
N ARG A 421 -0.02 14.27 -10.06
CA ARG A 421 -1.19 13.73 -10.77
C ARG A 421 -0.85 12.43 -11.49
N ASP A 422 0.31 12.37 -12.15
CA ASP A 422 0.79 11.15 -12.81
C ASP A 422 1.02 10.03 -11.80
N ALA A 423 1.62 10.35 -10.64
CA ALA A 423 1.86 9.37 -9.58
C ALA A 423 0.55 8.83 -9.00
N TRP A 424 -0.45 9.70 -8.78
CA TRP A 424 -1.81 9.31 -8.39
C TRP A 424 -2.42 8.35 -9.42
N ARG A 425 -2.51 8.78 -10.68
CA ARG A 425 -3.14 8.03 -11.76
C ARG A 425 -2.47 6.67 -11.97
N ALA A 426 -1.14 6.66 -12.02
CA ALA A 426 -0.38 5.44 -12.17
C ALA A 426 -0.61 4.47 -10.99
N SER A 427 -0.65 4.98 -9.76
CA SER A 427 -0.85 4.16 -8.55
C SER A 427 -2.25 3.56 -8.49
N ILE A 428 -3.29 4.37 -8.74
CA ILE A 428 -4.68 3.90 -8.79
C ILE A 428 -4.82 2.83 -9.88
N PHE A 429 -4.39 3.14 -11.11
CA PHE A 429 -4.52 2.22 -12.24
C PHE A 429 -3.74 0.92 -12.03
N ALA A 430 -2.55 1.00 -11.45
CA ALA A 430 -1.75 -0.18 -11.07
C ALA A 430 -2.43 -1.04 -10.01
N LYS A 431 -3.52 -0.56 -9.37
CA LYS A 431 -4.20 -1.15 -8.21
C LYS A 431 -3.37 -1.07 -6.93
N ASP A 432 -2.49 -0.07 -6.80
CA ASP A 432 -1.58 0.04 -5.64
C ASP A 432 -2.33 0.30 -4.33
N LEU A 433 -3.55 0.84 -4.40
CA LEU A 433 -4.43 0.99 -3.23
C LEU A 433 -4.68 -0.36 -2.54
N LEU A 434 -4.70 -1.45 -3.32
CA LEU A 434 -4.97 -2.81 -2.84
C LEU A 434 -3.74 -3.52 -2.25
N ARG A 435 -2.58 -2.86 -2.23
CA ARG A 435 -1.39 -3.33 -1.49
C ARG A 435 -1.58 -3.18 0.03
N TYR A 436 -2.53 -2.35 0.42
CA TYR A 436 -2.90 -2.10 1.79
C TYR A 436 -4.16 -2.91 2.11
N ASN A 437 -4.40 -3.18 3.40
CA ASN A 437 -5.49 -4.05 3.85
C ASN A 437 -6.88 -3.60 3.36
N SER A 438 -7.02 -2.35 2.91
CA SER A 438 -8.22 -1.83 2.26
C SER A 438 -7.92 -0.64 1.33
N VAL A 439 -8.85 -0.34 0.42
CA VAL A 439 -8.79 0.84 -0.48
C VAL A 439 -8.62 2.14 0.31
N THR A 440 -9.37 2.34 1.41
CA THR A 440 -9.27 3.56 2.23
C THR A 440 -7.86 3.76 2.79
N VAL A 441 -7.23 2.69 3.30
CA VAL A 441 -5.85 2.77 3.82
C VAL A 441 -4.88 3.09 2.68
N GLY A 442 -5.03 2.43 1.53
CA GLY A 442 -4.19 2.72 0.38
C GLY A 442 -4.33 4.14 -0.13
N LEU A 443 -5.53 4.70 -0.08
CA LEU A 443 -5.80 6.09 -0.46
C LEU A 443 -5.12 7.08 0.50
N ALA A 444 -5.23 6.84 1.81
CA ALA A 444 -4.57 7.67 2.82
C ALA A 444 -3.03 7.62 2.70
N VAL A 445 -2.45 6.44 2.42
CA VAL A 445 -1.00 6.33 2.18
C VAL A 445 -0.58 7.04 0.88
N LEU A 446 -1.38 6.97 -0.17
CA LEU A 446 -1.11 7.70 -1.42
C LEU A 446 -1.16 9.21 -1.20
N ARG A 447 -2.12 9.69 -0.39
CA ARG A 447 -2.19 11.11 0.01
C ARG A 447 -0.95 11.52 0.83
N LEU A 448 -0.53 10.70 1.80
CA LEU A 448 0.72 10.92 2.53
C LEU A 448 1.93 11.03 1.61
N GLN A 449 2.07 10.10 0.66
CA GLN A 449 3.17 10.08 -0.32
C GLN A 449 3.23 11.40 -1.11
N ILE A 450 2.08 11.97 -1.44
CA ILE A 450 2.00 13.14 -2.31
C ILE A 450 2.21 14.42 -1.53
N CYS A 451 1.61 14.54 -0.34
CA CYS A 451 1.93 15.63 0.58
C CYS A 451 3.42 15.65 0.94
N ALA A 452 4.02 14.50 1.23
CA ALA A 452 5.46 14.40 1.50
C ALA A 452 6.33 14.72 0.26
N THR A 453 5.89 14.35 -0.95
CA THR A 453 6.58 14.71 -2.19
C THR A 453 6.61 16.22 -2.40
N ILE A 454 5.47 16.89 -2.23
CA ILE A 454 5.34 18.35 -2.35
C ILE A 454 6.18 19.04 -1.28
N ALA A 455 6.05 18.62 -0.01
CA ALA A 455 6.83 19.18 1.08
C ALA A 455 8.34 19.03 0.86
N HIS A 456 8.80 17.85 0.43
CA HIS A 456 10.22 17.63 0.14
C HIS A 456 10.71 18.51 -1.00
N ALA A 457 9.95 18.66 -2.09
CA ALA A 457 10.34 19.50 -3.22
C ALA A 457 10.50 20.97 -2.80
N MET A 458 9.62 21.47 -1.93
CA MET A 458 9.71 22.82 -1.38
C MET A 458 10.87 23.00 -0.41
N LEU A 459 11.15 22.00 0.43
CA LEU A 459 12.32 22.00 1.30
C LEU A 459 13.62 22.06 0.48
N ARG A 460 13.70 21.31 -0.63
CA ARG A 460 14.87 21.36 -1.53
C ARG A 460 15.08 22.73 -2.16
N ALA A 461 14.02 23.36 -2.63
CA ALA A 461 14.07 24.72 -3.15
C ALA A 461 14.59 25.69 -2.08
N ARG A 462 14.03 25.61 -0.87
CA ARG A 462 14.43 26.44 0.28
C ARG A 462 15.87 26.23 0.71
N ASP A 463 16.31 24.98 0.82
CA ASP A 463 17.69 24.63 1.20
C ASP A 463 18.71 25.11 0.16
N SER A 464 18.26 25.27 -1.09
CA SER A 464 19.05 25.83 -2.19
C SER A 464 18.87 27.36 -2.35
N SER A 465 18.21 28.02 -1.39
CA SER A 465 17.88 29.45 -1.43
C SER A 465 17.10 29.88 -2.68
N ARG A 466 16.32 28.96 -3.28
CA ARG A 466 15.44 29.23 -4.43
C ARG A 466 14.04 29.59 -3.95
N LEU A 467 13.42 30.54 -4.65
CA LEU A 467 12.03 30.95 -4.41
C LEU A 467 11.00 30.07 -5.13
N HIS A 468 11.44 29.17 -6.00
CA HIS A 468 10.58 28.28 -6.78
C HIS A 468 11.12 26.85 -6.78
N VAL A 469 10.20 25.89 -6.92
CA VAL A 469 10.51 24.47 -7.10
C VAL A 469 10.90 24.25 -8.56
N GLU A 470 12.03 23.59 -8.79
CA GLU A 470 12.42 23.19 -10.14
C GLU A 470 11.76 21.87 -10.56
N PRO A 471 11.57 21.62 -11.87
CA PRO A 471 11.19 20.32 -12.46
C PRO A 471 11.84 19.12 -11.77
N ARG A 472 13.15 19.24 -11.56
CA ARG A 472 13.99 18.20 -11.00
C ARG A 472 13.72 17.95 -9.53
N ASP A 473 13.35 18.98 -8.76
CA ASP A 473 12.99 18.81 -7.36
C ASP A 473 11.73 17.97 -7.22
N ALA A 474 10.73 18.17 -8.08
CA ALA A 474 9.51 17.37 -8.08
C ALA A 474 9.81 15.89 -8.32
N VAL A 475 10.55 15.59 -9.39
CA VAL A 475 10.91 14.22 -9.76
C VAL A 475 11.81 13.57 -8.70
N ASP A 476 12.87 14.25 -8.25
CA ASP A 476 13.78 13.69 -7.24
C ASP A 476 13.06 13.46 -5.90
N SER A 477 12.08 14.30 -5.55
CA SER A 477 11.23 14.13 -4.37
C SER A 477 10.27 12.95 -4.52
N ALA A 478 9.60 12.81 -5.66
CA ALA A 478 8.72 11.68 -5.93
C ALA A 478 9.50 10.35 -5.86
N VAL A 479 10.71 10.31 -6.42
CA VAL A 479 11.62 9.17 -6.34
C VAL A 479 11.98 8.84 -4.90
N LEU A 480 12.41 9.84 -4.12
CA LEU A 480 12.80 9.63 -2.73
C LEU A 480 11.63 9.10 -1.91
N VAL A 481 10.49 9.79 -1.95
CA VAL A 481 9.35 9.50 -1.08
C VAL A 481 8.74 8.15 -1.43
N THR A 482 8.44 7.90 -2.71
CA THR A 482 7.83 6.63 -3.16
C THR A 482 8.70 5.43 -2.76
N LYS A 483 10.01 5.55 -2.97
CA LYS A 483 10.94 4.46 -2.69
C LYS A 483 11.13 4.19 -1.21
N MET A 484 11.22 5.23 -0.38
CA MET A 484 11.41 5.07 1.06
C MET A 484 10.12 4.56 1.71
N LEU A 485 8.93 5.03 1.27
CA LEU A 485 7.65 4.51 1.75
C LEU A 485 7.39 3.05 1.33
N ARG A 486 7.95 2.60 0.20
CA ARG A 486 7.87 1.22 -0.27
C ARG A 486 8.91 0.29 0.37
N GLN A 487 9.78 0.77 1.24
CA GLN A 487 10.66 -0.11 2.02
C GLN A 487 9.82 -1.08 2.86
N ARG A 488 10.28 -2.34 2.96
CA ARG A 488 9.49 -3.43 3.56
C ARG A 488 9.04 -3.10 4.99
N SER A 489 9.95 -2.56 5.80
CA SER A 489 9.74 -2.11 7.18
C SER A 489 8.70 -0.99 7.26
N VAL A 490 8.89 0.10 6.52
CA VAL A 490 7.96 1.25 6.49
C VAL A 490 6.58 0.86 5.95
N SER A 491 6.53 0.09 4.87
CA SER A 491 5.27 -0.40 4.30
C SER A 491 4.54 -1.33 5.27
N ALA A 492 5.26 -2.17 6.02
CA ALA A 492 4.68 -2.96 7.09
C ALA A 492 4.18 -2.07 8.22
N PHE A 493 4.96 -1.09 8.68
CA PHE A 493 4.55 -0.13 9.69
C PHE A 493 3.24 0.58 9.31
N LEU A 494 3.13 1.12 8.09
CA LEU A 494 1.91 1.79 7.62
C LEU A 494 0.70 0.86 7.57
N ARG A 495 0.89 -0.43 7.23
CA ARG A 495 -0.19 -1.44 7.32
C ARG A 495 -0.63 -1.71 8.76
N HIS A 496 0.32 -1.74 9.70
CA HIS A 496 0.02 -1.96 11.12
C HIS A 496 -0.61 -0.74 11.78
N GLN A 497 -0.26 0.47 11.33
CA GLN A 497 -0.79 1.74 11.79
C GLN A 497 -1.99 2.23 10.96
N SER A 498 -2.73 1.33 10.30
CA SER A 498 -3.80 1.71 9.37
C SER A 498 -4.83 2.66 9.99
N ASP A 499 -5.24 2.41 11.23
CA ASP A 499 -6.19 3.26 11.95
C ASP A 499 -5.65 4.68 12.14
N SER A 500 -4.38 4.81 12.53
CA SER A 500 -3.73 6.10 12.74
C SER A 500 -3.57 6.86 11.43
N VAL A 501 -3.19 6.16 10.35
CA VAL A 501 -3.06 6.74 9.01
C VAL A 501 -4.41 7.25 8.50
N LEU A 502 -5.48 6.49 8.70
CA LEU A 502 -6.84 6.89 8.34
C LEU A 502 -7.37 8.09 9.14
N LEU A 503 -6.86 8.34 10.35
CA LEU A 503 -7.29 9.48 11.16
C LEU A 503 -6.56 10.78 10.81
N LEU A 504 -5.42 10.67 10.13
CA LEU A 504 -4.63 11.83 9.70
C LEU A 504 -5.19 12.52 8.46
N PHE A 505 -5.91 11.78 7.63
CA PHE A 505 -6.38 12.17 6.31
C PHE A 505 -7.89 12.07 6.26
#